data_AF-A0A5E4KQT8-F1
#
_entry.id   AF-A0A5E4KQT8-F1
#
_cell.length_a   1.000
_cell.length_b   1.000
_cell.length_c   1.000
_cell.angle_alpha   90.00
_cell.angle_beta   90.00
_cell.angle_gamma   90.00
#
_symmetry.space_group_name_H-M   'P 1'
#
loop_
_entity.id
_entity.type
_entity.pdbx_description
1 polymer ?
#
loop_
_entity_poly.entity_id
_entity_poly.type
_entity_poly.pdbx_seq_one_letter_code
_entity_poly.pdbx_strand_id
1 'polypeptide(L)'
;MKQVLKAKGIDIPESATWHKELLNLSESQGIITEKLEDQLYEYLTFRHFFIHTYGFMLDEAHLEVLADNIPEVWSQFIEEIHQ
;
A
#
# COMPACT_ATOMS: atom_id res chain seq x y z
N MET A 1 -9.02 1.49 0.48
CA MET A 1 -8.85 0.01 0.48
C MET A 1 -9.93 -0.69 1.29
N LYS A 2 -9.74 -1.00 2.58
CA LYS A 2 -10.70 -1.80 3.37
C LYS A 2 -12.16 -1.32 3.28
N GLN A 3 -12.40 -0.01 3.37
CA GLN A 3 -13.75 0.54 3.27
C GLN A 3 -14.33 0.44 1.85
N VAL A 4 -13.49 0.61 0.82
CA VAL A 4 -13.91 0.49 -0.58
C VAL A 4 -14.33 -0.96 -0.89
N LEU A 5 -13.54 -1.94 -0.45
CA LEU A 5 -13.87 -3.36 -0.59
C LEU A 5 -15.19 -3.71 0.12
N LYS A 6 -15.39 -3.23 1.36
CA LYS A 6 -16.67 -3.40 2.08
C LYS A 6 -17.84 -2.79 1.33
N ALA A 7 -17.68 -1.58 0.79
CA ALA A 7 -18.72 -0.92 0.04
C ALA A 7 -19.11 -1.70 -1.24
N LYS A 8 -18.15 -2.43 -1.83
CA LYS A 8 -18.37 -3.34 -2.95
C LYS A 8 -18.85 -4.75 -2.54
N GLY A 9 -19.04 -5.01 -1.24
CA GLY A 9 -19.49 -6.30 -0.72
C GLY A 9 -18.44 -7.42 -0.83
N ILE A 10 -17.16 -7.05 -0.91
CA ILE A 10 -16.05 -8.00 -1.05
C ILE A 10 -15.51 -8.33 0.35
N ASP A 11 -15.36 -9.64 0.62
CA ASP A 11 -14.80 -10.12 1.88
C ASP A 11 -13.36 -9.69 2.07
N ILE A 12 -13.01 -9.33 3.30
CA ILE A 12 -11.69 -8.79 3.64
C ILE A 12 -10.81 -9.92 4.19
N PRO A 13 -9.55 -10.01 3.76
CA PRO A 13 -8.63 -10.99 4.32
C PRO A 13 -8.37 -10.76 5.82
N GLU A 14 -8.23 -11.85 6.58
CA GLU A 14 -8.02 -11.82 8.04
C GLU A 14 -6.69 -12.49 8.48
N SER A 15 -5.80 -12.79 7.54
CA SER A 15 -4.54 -13.47 7.81
C SER A 15 -3.52 -12.59 8.55
N ALA A 16 -2.40 -13.16 9.00
CA ALA A 16 -1.27 -12.38 9.53
C ALA A 16 -0.68 -11.40 8.50
N THR A 17 -0.85 -11.68 7.21
CA THR A 17 -0.42 -10.87 6.06
C THR A 17 -1.56 -10.10 5.42
N TRP A 18 -2.67 -9.88 6.14
CA TRP A 18 -3.89 -9.30 5.57
C TRP A 18 -3.69 -7.95 4.87
N HIS A 19 -2.72 -7.13 5.28
CA HIS A 19 -2.45 -5.85 4.62
C HIS A 19 -1.96 -6.04 3.17
N LYS A 20 -1.11 -7.05 2.95
CA LYS A 20 -0.61 -7.43 1.62
C LYS A 20 -1.75 -7.99 0.78
N GLU A 21 -2.51 -8.92 1.34
CA GLU A 21 -3.65 -9.53 0.66
C GLU A 21 -4.74 -8.53 0.30
N LEU A 22 -4.97 -7.51 1.15
CA LEU A 22 -5.90 -6.41 0.88
C LEU A 22 -5.48 -5.59 -0.36
N LEU A 23 -4.18 -5.40 -0.53
CA LEU A 23 -3.61 -4.63 -1.65
C LEU A 23 -3.82 -5.41 -2.96
N ASN A 24 -3.39 -6.67 -2.99
CA ASN A 24 -3.58 -7.58 -4.14
C ASN A 24 -5.06 -7.76 -4.49
N LEU A 25 -5.92 -7.87 -3.48
CA LEU A 25 -7.34 -7.98 -3.71
C LEU A 25 -7.91 -6.71 -4.34
N SER A 26 -7.38 -5.54 -4.01
CA SER A 26 -7.88 -4.30 -4.59
C SER A 26 -7.42 -4.11 -6.03
N GLU A 27 -6.19 -4.50 -6.36
CA GLU A 27 -5.71 -4.54 -7.76
C GLU A 27 -6.53 -5.53 -8.58
N SER A 28 -6.68 -6.77 -8.11
CA SER A 28 -7.40 -7.81 -8.85
C SER A 28 -8.91 -7.54 -9.02
N GLN A 29 -9.46 -6.62 -8.21
CA GLN A 29 -10.85 -6.13 -8.32
C GLN A 29 -10.96 -4.84 -9.15
N GLY A 30 -9.86 -4.40 -9.76
CA GLY A 30 -9.78 -3.19 -10.58
C GLY A 30 -10.05 -1.89 -9.81
N ILE A 31 -9.85 -1.89 -8.49
CA ILE A 31 -10.01 -0.70 -7.64
C ILE A 31 -8.78 0.21 -7.76
N ILE A 32 -7.62 -0.40 -7.95
CA ILE A 32 -6.35 0.27 -8.20
C ILE A 32 -5.63 -0.41 -9.36
N THR A 33 -4.67 0.29 -9.94
CA THR A 33 -3.77 -0.23 -10.97
C THR A 33 -2.62 -1.04 -10.36
N GLU A 34 -2.04 -1.95 -11.14
CA GLU A 34 -0.79 -2.67 -10.80
C GLU A 34 0.32 -1.69 -10.43
N LYS A 35 0.44 -0.57 -11.17
CA LYS A 35 1.41 0.49 -10.85
C LYS A 35 1.24 1.03 -9.42
N LEU A 36 0.01 1.36 -9.03
CA LEU A 36 -0.26 1.87 -7.69
C LEU A 36 -0.06 0.79 -6.62
N GLU A 37 -0.40 -0.46 -6.92
CA GLU A 37 -0.09 -1.60 -6.05
C GLU A 37 1.42 -1.68 -5.77
N ASP A 38 2.26 -1.68 -6.81
CA ASP A 38 3.72 -1.74 -6.67
C ASP A 38 4.27 -0.60 -5.81
N GLN A 39 3.79 0.63 -6.04
CA GLN A 39 4.18 1.78 -5.22
C GLN A 39 3.77 1.61 -3.75
N LEU A 40 2.53 1.19 -3.49
CA LEU A 40 2.03 0.95 -2.12
C LEU A 40 2.74 -0.21 -1.42
N TYR A 41 3.24 -1.18 -2.18
CA TYR A 41 4.07 -2.27 -1.68
C TYR A 41 5.38 -1.80 -1.05
N GLU A 42 6.01 -0.78 -1.62
CA GLU A 42 7.24 -0.20 -1.06
C GLU A 42 6.98 0.38 0.34
N TYR A 43 5.86 1.07 0.53
CA TYR A 43 5.47 1.60 1.85
C TYR A 43 5.06 0.51 2.84
N LEU A 44 4.40 -0.56 2.38
CA LEU A 44 4.05 -1.71 3.22
C LEU A 44 5.31 -2.44 3.71
N THR A 45 6.29 -2.55 2.82
CA THR A 45 7.61 -3.10 3.10
C THR A 45 8.37 -2.21 4.10
N PHE A 46 8.40 -0.90 3.86
CA PHE A 46 8.96 0.08 4.81
C PHE A 46 8.32 -0.05 6.19
N ARG A 47 6.98 -0.14 6.28
CA ARG A 47 6.28 -0.34 7.57
C ARG A 47 6.74 -1.61 8.27
N HIS A 48 6.89 -2.72 7.54
CA HIS A 48 7.38 -3.97 8.11
C HIS A 48 8.81 -3.82 8.64
N PHE A 49 9.71 -3.25 7.85
CA PHE A 49 11.08 -2.97 8.28
C PHE A 49 11.10 -2.03 9.49
N PHE A 50 10.42 -0.89 9.44
CA PHE A 50 10.38 0.08 10.53
C PHE A 50 9.87 -0.51 11.85
N ILE A 51 8.87 -1.40 11.80
CA ILE A 51 8.30 -2.03 13.00
C ILE A 51 9.19 -3.18 13.52
N HIS A 52 9.80 -3.98 12.64
CA HIS A 52 10.45 -5.23 13.01
C HIS A 52 11.98 -5.19 13.00
N THR A 53 12.57 -4.18 12.38
CA THR A 53 14.02 -3.95 12.36
C THR A 53 14.35 -2.68 13.12
N TYR A 54 15.39 -2.75 13.95
CA TYR A 54 15.91 -1.57 14.61
C TYR A 54 16.29 -0.52 13.57
N GLY A 55 15.89 0.74 13.80
CA GLY A 55 16.04 1.84 12.84
C GLY A 55 17.45 2.10 12.30
N PHE A 56 18.49 1.47 12.86
CA PHE A 56 19.86 1.51 12.31
C PHE A 56 20.04 0.74 11.00
N MET A 57 19.11 -0.15 10.62
CA MET A 57 19.13 -0.82 9.31
C MET A 57 18.33 -0.06 8.24
N LEU A 58 17.80 1.13 8.57
CA LEU A 58 17.12 1.96 7.59
C LEU A 58 18.15 2.59 6.65
N ASP A 59 17.93 2.43 5.35
CA ASP A 59 18.69 3.10 4.30
C ASP A 59 18.11 4.50 4.07
N GLU A 60 18.87 5.53 4.46
CA GLU A 60 18.47 6.93 4.32
C GLU A 60 18.10 7.30 2.89
N ALA A 61 18.84 6.81 1.89
CA ALA A 61 18.55 7.10 0.49
C ALA A 61 17.22 6.50 0.04
N HIS A 62 16.90 5.29 0.52
CA HIS A 62 15.60 4.68 0.26
C HIS A 62 14.46 5.43 0.96
N LEU A 63 14.68 5.90 2.19
CA LEU A 63 13.68 6.70 2.91
C LEU A 63 13.40 8.04 2.24
N GLU A 64 14.44 8.71 1.74
CA GLU A 64 14.31 9.96 1.00
C GLU A 64 13.45 9.76 -0.25
N VAL A 65 13.74 8.72 -1.05
CA VAL A 65 12.92 8.36 -2.22
C VAL A 65 11.46 8.09 -1.83
N LEU A 66 11.23 7.30 -0.77
CA LEU A 66 9.87 7.04 -0.29
C LEU A 66 9.16 8.32 0.16
N ALA A 67 9.85 9.20 0.87
CA ALA A 67 9.29 10.46 1.36
C ALA A 67 8.95 11.43 0.22
N ASP A 68 9.84 11.56 -0.76
CA ASP A 68 9.67 12.43 -1.92
C ASP A 68 8.53 11.96 -2.82
N ASN A 69 8.30 10.65 -2.90
CA ASN A 69 7.24 10.07 -3.72
C ASN A 69 5.85 10.14 -3.07
N ILE A 70 5.73 10.48 -1.77
CA ILE A 70 4.43 10.52 -1.07
C ILE A 70 3.38 11.38 -1.79
N PRO A 71 3.67 12.62 -2.24
CA PRO A 71 2.65 13.46 -2.87
C PRO A 71 2.09 12.89 -4.17
N GLU A 72 2.95 12.27 -4.99
CA GLU A 72 2.55 11.65 -6.25
C GLU A 72 1.69 10.40 -5.98
N VAL A 73 2.20 9.49 -5.14
CA VAL A 73 1.49 8.24 -4.80
C VAL A 73 0.15 8.53 -4.14
N TRP A 74 0.09 9.53 -3.25
CA TRP A 74 -1.16 9.95 -2.63
C TRP A 74 -2.16 10.52 -3.64
N SER A 75 -1.70 11.34 -4.58
CA SER A 75 -2.55 11.91 -5.62
C SER A 75 -3.13 10.81 -6.51
N GLN A 76 -2.29 9.87 -6.94
CA GLN A 76 -2.72 8.69 -7.72
C GLN A 76 -3.71 7.83 -6.92
N PHE A 77 -3.45 7.60 -5.64
CA PHE A 77 -4.37 6.85 -4.78
C PHE A 77 -5.76 7.50 -4.69
N ILE A 78 -5.84 8.81 -4.47
CA ILE A 78 -7.12 9.52 -4.41
C ILE A 78 -7.86 9.49 -5.75
N GLU A 79 -7.13 9.59 -6.86
CA GLU A 79 -7.71 9.51 -8.20
C GLU A 79 -8.31 8.12 -8.47
N GLU A 80 -7.60 7.04 -8.13
CA GLU A 80 -8.03 5.67 -8.41
C GLU A 80 -9.20 5.22 -7.52
N ILE A 81 -9.23 5.59 -6.23
CA ILE A 81 -10.31 5.16 -5.33
C ILE A 81 -11.64 5.90 -5.54
N HIS A 82 -11.64 7.03 -6.24
CA HIS A 82 -12.82 7.85 -6.50
C HIS A 82 -13.46 7.58 -7.87
N GLN A 83 -12.96 6.59 -8.61
CA GLN A 83 -13.60 6.08 -9.83
C GLN A 83 -14.87 5.29 -9.51
#